data_AF-A0A9E2KN04-F1
#
_entry.id   AF-A0A9E2KN04-F1
#
_cell.length_a   1.000
_cell.length_b   1.000
_cell.length_c   1.000
_cell.angle_alpha   90.00
_cell.angle_beta   90.00
_cell.angle_gamma   90.00
#
_symmetry.space_group_name_H-M   'P 1'
#
loop_
_entity.id
_entity.type
_entity.pdbx_description
1 polymer ?
#
loop_
_entity_poly.entity_id
_entity_poly.type
_entity_poly.pdbx_seq_one_letter_code
_entity_poly.pdbx_strand_id
1 'polypeptide(L)' 'MSQFLILAIDGGGVRGIFAAKLLELMSKHYDFLDKVNLFAGTSTGAIISACLASDMPPARIVSLYKAAGPSIFSR' A
#
# COMPACT_ATOMS: atom_id res chain seq x y z
N MET A 1 -27.80 -2.91 0.11
CA MET A 1 -26.75 -1.89 -0.13
C MET A 1 -25.41 -2.59 -0.04
N SER A 2 -24.46 -2.31 -0.94
CA SER A 2 -23.09 -2.81 -0.80
C SER A 2 -22.45 -2.18 0.43
N GLN A 3 -21.64 -2.95 1.17
CA GLN A 3 -20.90 -2.41 2.32
C GLN A 3 -19.84 -1.41 1.82
N PHE A 4 -19.63 -0.33 2.57
CA PHE A 4 -18.54 0.61 2.30
C PHE A 4 -17.23 0.05 2.86
N LEU A 5 -16.33 -0.41 2.00
CA LEU A 5 -15.08 -1.06 2.40
C LEU A 5 -13.95 -0.03 2.49
N ILE A 6 -13.29 0.01 3.66
CA ILE A 6 -12.14 0.89 3.92
C ILE A 6 -10.89 0.03 4.10
N LEU A 7 -9.83 0.36 3.38
CA LEU A 7 -8.49 -0.20 3.61
C LEU A 7 -7.62 0.85 4.32
N ALA A 8 -7.31 0.60 5.59
CA ALA A 8 -6.47 1.47 6.41
C ALA A 8 -5.05 0.89 6.54
N ILE A 9 -4.05 1.74 6.34
CA ILE A 9 -2.63 1.35 6.34
C ILE A 9 -1.85 2.24 7.29
N ASP A 10 -1.25 1.63 8.30
CA ASP A 10 -0.44 2.34 9.29
C ASP A 10 0.85 2.92 8.70
N GLY A 11 1.38 3.95 9.38
CA GLY A 11 2.72 4.45 9.12
C GLY A 11 3.80 3.52 9.67
N GLY A 12 5.04 3.68 9.19
CA GLY A 12 6.15 2.85 9.68
C GLY A 12 7.54 3.16 9.13
N GLY A 13 7.72 4.26 8.40
CA GLY A 13 8.97 4.54 7.70
C GLY A 13 9.29 3.44 6.68
N VAL A 14 10.53 2.99 6.63
CA VAL A 14 10.96 1.92 5.70
C VAL A 14 10.14 0.62 5.87
N ARG A 15 9.57 0.38 7.06
CA ARG A 15 8.74 -0.81 7.35
C ARG A 15 7.42 -0.85 6.59
N GLY A 16 6.99 0.24 5.94
CA GLY A 16 5.83 0.21 5.04
C GLY A 16 5.97 -0.83 3.91
N ILE A 17 7.20 -1.27 3.60
CA ILE A 17 7.44 -2.39 2.68
C ILE A 17 6.75 -3.70 3.12
N PHE A 18 6.56 -3.93 4.43
CA PHE A 18 5.82 -5.11 4.92
C PHE A 18 4.34 -5.04 4.54
N ALA A 19 3.70 -3.89 4.75
CA ALA A 19 2.31 -3.67 4.35
C ALA A 19 2.15 -3.79 2.82
N ALA A 20 3.04 -3.14 2.05
CA ALA A 20 3.04 -3.25 0.59
C ALA A 20 3.21 -4.70 0.12
N LYS A 21 4.10 -5.48 0.77
CA LYS A 21 4.32 -6.89 0.43
C LYS A 21 3.13 -7.77 0.80
N LEU A 22 2.49 -7.53 1.95
CA LEU A 22 1.27 -8.24 2.34
C LEU A 22 0.15 -7.99 1.32
N LEU A 23 -0.05 -6.74 0.89
CA LEU A 23 -1.03 -6.40 -0.14
C LEU A 23 -0.72 -7.04 -1.49
N GLU A 24 0.56 -7.13 -1.89
CA GLU A 24 0.99 -7.87 -3.08
C GLU A 24 0.66 -9.36 -2.99
N LEU A 25 0.83 -9.98 -1.83
CA LEU A 25 0.48 -11.39 -1.63
C LEU A 25 -1.04 -11.59 -1.61
N MET A 26 -1.78 -10.74 -0.90
CA MET A 26 -3.23 -10.82 -0.82
C MET A 26 -3.89 -10.61 -2.18
N SER A 27 -3.45 -9.63 -2.97
CA SER A 27 -4.00 -9.34 -4.30
C SER A 27 -3.81 -10.45 -5.33
N LYS A 28 -2.86 -11.37 -5.10
CA LYS A 28 -2.70 -12.58 -5.94
C LYS A 28 -3.75 -13.65 -5.67
N HIS A 29 -4.34 -13.66 -4.47
CA HIS A 29 -5.26 -14.69 -4.03
C HIS A 29 -6.71 -14.18 -3.88
N TYR A 30 -6.87 -12.87 -3.71
CA TYR A 30 -8.15 -12.24 -3.44
C TYR A 30 -8.33 -11.01 -4.32
N ASP A 31 -9.46 -10.98 -5.02
CA ASP A 31 -9.92 -9.80 -5.72
C ASP A 31 -10.73 -8.90 -4.76
N PHE A 32 -10.00 -8.09 -3.98
CA PHE A 32 -10.57 -7.21 -2.96
C PHE A 32 -10.26 -5.73 -3.18
N LEU A 33 -9.19 -5.40 -3.90
CA LEU A 33 -8.76 -4.00 -4.09
C LEU A 33 -9.80 -3.20 -4.88
N ASP A 34 -10.39 -3.80 -5.91
CA ASP A 34 -11.45 -3.19 -6.74
C ASP A 34 -12.75 -2.95 -5.96
N LYS A 35 -12.88 -3.55 -4.78
CA LYS A 35 -14.04 -3.39 -3.88
C LYS A 35 -13.80 -2.31 -2.82
N VAL A 36 -12.59 -1.78 -2.69
CA VAL A 36 -12.26 -0.76 -1.68
C VAL A 36 -12.81 0.58 -2.13
N ASN A 37 -13.60 1.23 -1.26
CA ASN A 37 -14.18 2.54 -1.53
C ASN A 37 -13.31 3.68 -1.00
N LEU A 38 -12.48 3.41 0.02
CA LEU A 38 -11.59 4.39 0.63
C LEU A 38 -10.27 3.74 1.04
N PHE A 39 -9.17 4.32 0.59
CA PHE A 39 -7.83 4.04 1.10
C PHE A 39 -7.47 5.10 2.15
N ALA A 40 -7.18 4.69 3.37
CA ALA A 40 -6.74 5.55 4.45
C ALA A 40 -5.32 5.18 4.87
N GLY A 41 -4.51 6.16 5.26
CA GLY A 41 -3.19 5.86 5.80
C GLY A 41 -2.44 7.08 6.30
N THR A 42 -1.43 6.84 7.14
CA THR A 42 -0.61 7.88 7.77
C THR A 42 0.86 7.67 7.41
N SER A 43 1.60 8.76 7.14
CA SER A 43 3.03 8.70 6.78
C SER A 43 3.27 7.74 5.60
N THR A 44 4.08 6.69 5.77
CA THR A 44 4.30 5.67 4.75
C THR A 44 3.01 4.99 4.30
N GLY A 45 2.06 4.78 5.22
CA GLY A 45 0.73 4.28 4.89
C GLY A 45 -0.05 5.24 3.98
N ALA A 46 0.10 6.56 4.16
CA ALA A 46 -0.52 7.56 3.28
C ALA A 46 0.04 7.47 1.85
N ILE A 47 1.35 7.23 1.70
CA ILE A 47 2.00 7.03 0.40
C ILE A 47 1.44 5.76 -0.27
N ILE A 48 1.37 4.64 0.46
CA ILE A 48 0.81 3.39 -0.07
C ILE A 48 -0.65 3.59 -0.48
N SER A 49 -1.47 4.23 0.37
CA SER A 49 -2.87 4.52 0.09
C SER A 49 -3.04 5.41 -1.13
N ALA A 50 -2.18 6.43 -1.32
CA ALA A 50 -2.20 7.27 -2.52
C ALA A 50 -1.82 6.50 -3.79
N CYS A 51 -0.84 5.60 -3.72
CA CYS A 51 -0.48 4.72 -4.84
C CYS A 51 -1.65 3.81 -5.22
N LEU A 52 -2.28 3.15 -4.25
CA LEU A 52 -3.44 2.27 -4.49
C LEU A 52 -4.63 3.03 -5.07
N ALA A 53 -4.92 4.23 -4.55
CA ALA A 53 -5.97 5.09 -5.08
C ALA A 53 -5.67 5.62 -6.50
N SER A 54 -4.43 5.49 -6.97
CA SER A 54 -4.00 5.83 -8.34
C SER A 54 -3.87 4.59 -9.22
N ASP A 55 -4.55 3.50 -8.88
CA ASP A 55 -4.53 2.20 -9.58
C ASP A 55 -3.12 1.58 -9.71
N MET A 56 -2.18 1.96 -8.82
CA MET A 56 -0.85 1.36 -8.84
C MET A 56 -0.89 -0.06 -8.26
N PRO A 57 -0.43 -1.09 -9.00
CA PRO A 57 -0.41 -2.45 -8.49
C PRO A 57 0.49 -2.57 -7.25
N PRO A 58 0.12 -3.35 -6.21
CA PRO A 58 0.93 -3.49 -5.00
C PRO A 58 2.39 -3.93 -5.27
N ALA A 59 2.63 -4.75 -6.30
CA ALA A 59 3.98 -5.16 -6.71
C ALA A 59 4.88 -3.98 -7.12
N ARG A 60 4.29 -2.94 -7.74
CA ARG A 60 5.00 -1.70 -8.08
C ARG A 60 5.31 -0.87 -6.85
N ILE A 61 4.41 -0.86 -5.85
CA ILE A 61 4.64 -0.20 -4.56
C ILE A 61 5.80 -0.88 -3.81
N VAL A 62 5.87 -2.21 -3.78
CA VAL A 62 7.03 -2.94 -3.22
C VAL A 62 8.33 -2.54 -3.93
N SER A 63 8.28 -2.47 -5.26
CA SER A 63 9.44 -2.07 -6.07
C SER A 63 9.89 -0.63 -5.78
N LEU A 64 8.93 0.29 -5.60
CA LEU A 64 9.19 1.67 -5.19
C LEU A 64 9.94 1.73 -3.87
N TYR A 65 9.50 1.01 -2.83
CA TYR A 65 10.21 0.99 -1.55
C TYR A 65 11.59 0.35 -1.63
N LYS A 66 11.78 -0.69 -2.44
CA LYS A 66 13.11 -1.28 -2.66
C LYS A 66 14.07 -0.33 -3.35
N ALA A 67 13.59 0.43 -4.33
CA ALA A 67 14.41 1.35 -5.11
C ALA A 67 14.71 2.66 -4.35
N ALA A 68 13.68 3.29 -3.80
CA ALA A 68 13.79 4.60 -3.14
C ALA A 68 14.17 4.51 -1.65
N GLY A 69 13.93 3.35 -1.00
CA GLY A 69 14.23 3.15 0.42
C GLY A 69 15.67 3.50 0.80
N PRO A 70 16.70 2.98 0.09
CA PRO A 70 18.10 3.30 0.41
C PRO A 70 18.44 4.79 0.34
N SER A 71 17.84 5.55 -0.60
CA SER A 71 18.09 6.99 -0.72
C SER A 71 17.29 7.83 0.28
N ILE A 72 16.08 7.39 0.63
CA ILE A 72 15.21 8.10 1.59
C ILE A 72 15.69 7.86 3.03
N PHE A 73 16.16 6.65 3.34
CA PHE A 73 16.59 6.23 4.69
C PHE A 73 18.12 6.04 4.75
N SER A 74 18.87 6.96 4.15
CA SER A 74 20.33 6.84 3.98
C SER A 74 21.15 7.19 5.23
N ARG A 75 20.53 7.29 6.42
CA ARG A 75 21.16 7.67 7.69
C ARG A 75 20.57 6.87 8.83
#